data_AF-A0A0N1FJX4-F1
#
_entry.id   AF-A0A0N1FJX4-F1
#
_cell.length_a   1.000
_cell.length_b   1.000
_cell.length_c   1.000
_cell.angle_alpha   90.00
_cell.angle_beta   90.00
_cell.angle_gamma   90.00
#
_symmetry.space_group_name_H-M   'P 1'
#
loop_
_entity.id
_entity.type
_entity.pdbx_description
1 polymer ?
#
loop_
_entity_poly.entity_id
_entity_poly.type
_entity_poly.pdbx_seq_one_letter_code
_entity_poly.pdbx_strand_id
1 'polypeptide(L)' 'MNKIVREHYPVEKLPEDLRAELGLTQTVTVTIEPEIRSRQNDLLVRQAIEQLRAHRARLPVAPSDSVERVSRLRDEWDR' A
#
# COMPACT_ATOMS: atom_id res chain seq x y z
N MET A 1 9.77 15.93 -7.27
CA MET A 1 11.17 15.90 -6.79
C MET A 1 11.49 17.23 -6.13
N ASN A 2 11.01 17.43 -4.90
CA ASN A 2 11.32 18.62 -4.11
C ASN A 2 12.11 18.16 -2.88
N LYS A 3 13.41 18.44 -2.86
CA LYS A 3 14.29 18.16 -1.73
C LYS A 3 14.40 19.43 -0.89
N ILE A 4 13.99 19.36 0.37
CA ILE A 4 14.15 20.47 1.31
C ILE A 4 15.28 20.09 2.28
N VAL A 5 16.39 20.81 2.18
CA VAL A 5 17.50 20.71 3.13
C VAL A 5 17.42 21.91 4.05
N ARG A 6 17.26 21.66 5.35
CA ARG A 6 17.37 22.71 6.37
C ARG A 6 18.63 22.48 7.18
N GLU A 7 19.59 23.37 6.98
CA GLU A 7 20.82 23.44 7.76
C GLU A 7 20.55 24.17 9.08
N HIS A 8 21.27 23.80 10.14
CA HIS A 8 21.20 24.42 11.46
C HIS A 8 19.79 24.40 12.10
N TYR A 9 19.09 23.29 11.98
CA TYR A 9 17.80 23.13 12.66
C TYR A 9 18.02 22.95 14.18
N PRO A 10 17.30 23.71 15.02
CA PRO A 10 17.45 23.60 16.47
C PRO A 10 16.95 22.24 16.95
N VAL A 11 17.77 21.57 17.76
CA VAL A 11 17.46 20.25 18.33
C VAL A 11 16.21 20.29 19.22
N GLU A 12 15.83 21.47 19.72
CA GLU A 12 14.61 21.66 20.50
C GLU A 12 13.31 21.40 19.74
N LYS A 13 13.35 21.39 18.40
CA LYS A 13 12.16 21.17 17.57
C LYS A 13 12.11 19.77 16.95
N LEU A 14 13.06 18.89 17.28
CA LEU A 14 13.04 17.50 16.84
C LEU A 14 12.11 16.64 17.71
N PRO A 15 11.48 15.60 17.16
CA PRO A 15 10.79 14.57 17.93
C PRO A 15 11.70 13.95 19.01
N GLU A 16 11.13 13.58 20.16
CA GLU A 16 11.89 13.02 21.29
C GLU A 16 12.67 11.75 20.93
N ASP A 17 12.09 10.90 20.08
CA ASP A 17 12.71 9.66 19.60
C ASP A 17 14.05 9.91 18.87
N LEU A 18 14.12 10.98 18.07
CA LEU A 18 15.36 11.36 17.37
C LEU A 18 16.30 12.17 18.26
N ARG A 19 15.77 12.95 19.20
CA ARG A 19 16.58 13.69 20.18
C ARG A 19 17.40 12.77 21.07
N ALA A 20 16.85 11.62 21.48
CA ALA A 20 17.53 10.66 22.33
C ALA A 20 18.80 10.08 21.67
N GLU A 21 18.79 9.89 20.35
CA GLU A 21 19.95 9.36 19.60
C GLU A 21 21.02 10.41 19.28
N LEU A 22 20.68 11.71 19.35
CA LEU A 22 21.55 12.82 18.93
C LEU A 22 22.38 13.45 20.08
N GLY A 23 22.16 13.04 21.34
CA GLY A 23 22.98 13.50 22.47
C GLY A 23 23.04 15.03 22.65
N LEU A 24 24.25 15.58 22.82
CA LEU A 24 24.54 16.98 23.22
C LEU A 24 24.70 17.98 22.06
N THR A 25 24.44 17.61 20.81
CA THR A 25 24.63 18.53 19.66
C THR A 25 23.59 19.67 19.66
N GLN A 26 24.06 20.91 19.43
CA GLN A 26 23.19 22.10 19.37
C GLN A 26 22.45 22.27 18.03
N THR A 27 23.02 21.78 16.93
CA THR A 27 22.48 21.96 15.59
C THR A 27 22.54 20.67 14.78
N VAL A 28 21.51 20.42 13.97
CA VAL A 28 21.44 19.26 13.08
C VAL A 28 21.00 19.65 11.68
N THR A 29 21.29 18.80 10.70
CA THR A 29 20.84 18.92 9.32
C THR A 29 19.66 17.97 9.09
N VAL A 30 18.47 18.52 8.83
CA VAL A 30 17.26 17.73 8.57
C VAL A 30 17.04 17.64 7.06
N THR A 31 17.03 16.41 6.54
CA THR A 31 16.65 16.12 5.15
C THR A 31 15.24 15.55 5.13
N ILE A 32 14.29 16.28 4.55
CA ILE A 32 12.91 15.81 4.38
C ILE A 32 12.76 15.30 2.95
N GLU A 33 12.60 13.99 2.82
CA GLU A 33 12.24 13.34 1.55
C GLU A 33 10.79 12.85 1.65
N PRO A 34 9.82 13.59 1.08
CA PRO A 34 8.46 13.10 1.03
C PRO A 34 8.40 11.93 0.06
N GLU A 35 8.09 10.73 0.55
CA GLU A 35 7.74 9.60 -0.30
C GLU A 35 6.42 9.94 -1.00
N ILE A 36 6.52 10.47 -2.22
CA ILE A 36 5.35 10.62 -3.08
C ILE A 36 4.97 9.20 -3.49
N ARG A 37 4.06 8.57 -2.75
CA ARG A 37 3.26 7.46 -3.26
C ARG A 37 2.74 7.92 -4.61
N SER A 38 3.30 7.35 -5.68
CA SER A 38 2.98 7.76 -7.04
C SER A 38 1.48 7.59 -7.25
N ARG A 39 0.72 8.68 -7.25
CA ARG A 39 -0.71 8.67 -7.61
C ARG A 39 -0.94 8.04 -8.99
N GLN A 40 0.11 8.02 -9.81
CA GLN A 40 0.13 7.37 -11.12
C GLN A 40 -0.03 5.85 -11.01
N ASN A 41 0.56 5.22 -9.99
CA ASN A 41 0.36 3.80 -9.70
C ASN A 41 -1.09 3.50 -9.31
N ASP A 42 -1.72 4.38 -8.52
CA ASP A 42 -3.12 4.19 -8.12
C ASP A 42 -4.09 4.27 -9.31
N LEU A 43 -3.84 5.19 -10.26
CA LEU A 43 -4.64 5.31 -11.48
C LEU A 43 -4.45 4.09 -12.39
N LEU A 44 -3.22 3.60 -12.55
CA LEU A 44 -2.90 2.39 -13.31
C LEU A 44 -3.58 1.14 -12.72
N VAL A 45 -3.50 0.96 -11.40
CA VAL A 45 -4.14 -0.17 -10.71
C VAL A 45 -5.66 -0.13 -10.88
N ARG A 46 -6.28 1.06 -10.77
CA ARG A 46 -7.73 1.22 -10.99
C ARG A 46 -8.14 0.83 -12.41
N GLN A 47 -7.41 1.32 -13.41
CA GLN A 47 -7.68 0.97 -14.82
C GLN A 47 -7.52 -0.53 -15.08
N ALA A 48 -6.48 -1.15 -14.51
CA ALA A 48 -6.28 -2.60 -14.63
C ALA A 48 -7.43 -3.41 -14.01
N ILE A 49 -7.93 -3.00 -12.84
CA ILE A 49 -9.07 -3.63 -12.17
C ILE A 49 -10.35 -3.50 -13.01
N GLU A 50 -10.61 -2.32 -13.59
CA GLU A 50 -11.78 -2.10 -14.46
C GLU A 50 -11.72 -2.97 -15.72
N GLN A 51 -10.56 -3.07 -16.36
CA GLN A 51 -10.36 -3.95 -17.52
C GLN A 51 -10.61 -5.42 -17.17
N LEU A 52 -10.11 -5.88 -16.03
CA LEU A 52 -10.34 -7.25 -15.55
C LEU A 52 -11.82 -7.52 -15.31
N ARG A 53 -12.54 -6.58 -14.67
CA ARG A 53 -13.98 -6.68 -14.43
C ARG A 53 -14.78 -6.70 -15.73
N ALA A 54 -14.45 -5.82 -16.68
CA ALA A 54 -15.10 -5.77 -17.98
C ALA A 54 -14.88 -7.07 -18.78
N HIS A 55 -13.67 -7.64 -18.72
CA HIS A 55 -13.39 -8.94 -19.32
C HIS A 55 -14.19 -10.06 -18.63
N ARG A 56 -14.22 -10.09 -17.29
CA ARG A 56 -14.97 -11.10 -16.54
C ARG A 56 -16.47 -11.06 -16.86
N ALA A 57 -17.05 -9.87 -17.00
CA ALA A 57 -18.47 -9.70 -17.32
C ALA A 57 -18.86 -10.24 -18.71
N ARG A 58 -17.91 -10.31 -19.65
CA ARG A 58 -18.14 -10.86 -21.01
C ARG A 58 -18.03 -12.37 -21.09
N LEU A 59 -17.42 -13.00 -20.08
CA LEU A 59 -17.27 -14.45 -20.06
C LEU A 59 -18.56 -15.08 -19.52
N PRO A 60 -19.10 -16.12 -20.19
CA PRO A 60 -20.21 -16.87 -19.62
C PRO A 60 -19.80 -17.44 -18.27
N VAL A 61 -20.65 -17.24 -17.26
CA VAL A 61 -20.47 -17.87 -15.96
C VAL A 61 -20.83 -19.34 -16.14
N ALA A 62 -19.84 -20.15 -16.52
CA ALA A 62 -19.95 -21.59 -16.35
C ALA A 62 -20.05 -21.83 -14.84
N PRO A 63 -21.05 -22.58 -14.34
CA PRO A 63 -20.95 -23.21 -13.04
C PRO A 63 -19.61 -23.96 -13.06
N SER A 64 -18.67 -23.56 -12.23
CA SER A 64 -17.42 -24.30 -12.19
C SER A 64 -17.75 -25.68 -11.65
N ASP A 65 -17.18 -26.69 -12.29
CA ASP A 65 -17.13 -28.07 -11.79
C ASP A 65 -16.70 -28.10 -10.30
N SER A 66 -15.93 -27.09 -9.87
CA SER A 66 -15.58 -26.82 -8.48
C SER A 66 -16.78 -26.60 -7.53
N VAL A 67 -17.81 -25.85 -7.93
CA VAL A 67 -18.99 -25.60 -7.06
C VAL A 67 -19.84 -26.86 -6.93
N GLU A 68 -20.01 -27.63 -8.01
CA GLU A 68 -20.67 -28.93 -7.94
C GLU A 68 -19.88 -29.93 -7.11
N ARG A 69 -18.55 -29.98 -7.28
CA ARG A 69 -17.66 -30.83 -6.46
C ARG A 69 -17.73 -30.48 -4.98
N VAL A 70 -17.71 -29.18 -4.64
CA VAL A 70 -17.82 -28.72 -3.24
C VAL A 70 -19.18 -29.04 -2.66
N SER A 71 -20.27 -28.83 -3.42
CA SER A 71 -21.62 -29.17 -2.97
C SER A 71 -21.76 -30.67 -2.70
N ARG A 72 -21.26 -31.51 -3.60
CA ARG A 72 -21.27 -32.97 -3.45
C ARG A 72 -20.49 -33.43 -2.20
N LEU A 73 -19.29 -32.90 -1.99
CA LEU A 73 -18.49 -33.20 -0.80
C LEU A 73 -19.20 -32.79 0.49
N ARG A 74 -19.89 -31.65 0.50
CA ARG A 74 -20.67 -31.20 1.67
C ARG A 74 -21.84 -32.15 1.93
N ASP A 75 -22.60 -32.47 0.89
CA ASP A 75 -23.80 -33.31 1.02
C ASP A 75 -23.44 -34.76 1.42
N GLU A 76 -22.22 -35.23 1.10
CA GLU A 76 -21.66 -36.50 1.58
C GLU A 76 -21.30 -36.47 3.08
N TRP A 77 -20.93 -35.31 3.63
CA TRP A 77 -20.55 -35.16 5.05
C TRP A 77 -21.74 -34.90 5.98
N ASP A 78 -22.84 -34.35 5.46
CA ASP A 78 -24.09 -34.15 6.20
C ASP A 78 -24.92 -35.45 6.36
N ARG A 79 -24.40 -36.59 5.92
CA ARG A 79 -25.03 -37.92 5.96
C ARG A 79 -24.42 -38.81 7.03
#